data_AF-A0A2T7NFI3-F1
#
_entry.id   AF-A0A2T7NFI3-F1
#
_cell.length_a   1.000
_cell.length_b   1.000
_cell.length_c   1.000
_cell.angle_alpha   90.00
_cell.angle_beta   90.00
_cell.angle_gamma   90.00
#
_symmetry.space_group_name_H-M   'P 1'
#
loop_
_entity.id
_entity.type
_entity.pdbx_description
1 polymer ?
#
loop_
_entity_poly.entity_id
_entity_poly.type
_entity_poly.pdbx_seq_one_letter_code
_entity_poly.pdbx_strand_id
1 'polypeptide(L)'
;MLLCVDSVDHIKEMKLTADKTLGKVVREIREARKMKDTLAGLKKLRAIRSDAAENRGQLFPSSVGEHFNSKTDDLMELLTEQIVACEKEEAALKTEQAEAREKEENAKRQRQKEEEEQGLQEDLTSLFGQEVMYYNNSSMVPFEQFYQQACLNLHSLLAIRQTWDSFLVPEGTPGSSQVPDGWVEPEPPSSTTWATALKTS
;
A
#
# COMPACT_ATOMS: atom_id res chain seq x y z
N MET A 1 1.22 -11.80 -26.45
CA MET A 1 0.72 -12.87 -25.57
C MET A 1 1.82 -13.86 -25.18
N LEU A 2 2.64 -14.40 -26.09
CA LEU A 2 3.75 -15.32 -25.75
C LEU A 2 4.80 -14.72 -24.77
N LEU A 3 5.24 -13.47 -24.96
CA LEU A 3 6.25 -12.83 -24.10
C LEU A 3 5.82 -12.63 -22.63
N CYS A 4 4.51 -12.58 -22.36
CA CYS A 4 3.99 -12.44 -20.99
C CYS A 4 3.91 -13.79 -20.26
N VAL A 5 3.73 -14.90 -21.00
CA VAL A 5 3.66 -16.25 -20.42
C VAL A 5 5.05 -16.66 -19.92
N ASP A 6 6.09 -16.42 -20.73
CA ASP A 6 7.48 -16.70 -20.38
C ASP A 6 7.94 -15.92 -19.12
N SER A 7 7.50 -14.66 -18.98
CA SER A 7 7.79 -13.84 -17.81
C SER A 7 7.13 -14.35 -16.53
N VAL A 8 5.87 -14.78 -16.61
CA VAL A 8 5.14 -15.31 -15.45
C VAL A 8 5.72 -16.66 -15.00
N ASP A 9 6.10 -17.51 -15.94
CA ASP A 9 6.68 -18.82 -15.61
C ASP A 9 8.09 -18.68 -15.04
N HIS A 10 8.89 -17.73 -15.54
CA HIS A 10 10.19 -17.40 -14.94
C HIS A 10 10.06 -16.93 -13.48
N ILE A 11 9.07 -16.09 -13.17
CA ILE A 11 8.82 -15.62 -11.79
C ILE A 11 8.45 -16.79 -10.86
N LYS A 12 7.59 -17.71 -11.33
CA LYS A 12 7.23 -18.91 -10.55
C LYS A 12 8.44 -19.80 -10.29
N GLU A 13 9.31 -19.95 -11.29
CA GLU A 13 10.52 -20.77 -11.17
C GLU A 13 11.53 -20.14 -10.19
N MET A 14 11.68 -18.82 -10.20
CA MET A 14 12.47 -18.10 -9.20
C MET A 14 11.91 -18.30 -7.78
N LYS A 15 10.59 -18.15 -7.59
CA LYS A 15 9.93 -18.40 -6.29
C LYS A 15 10.14 -19.84 -5.81
N LEU A 16 9.96 -20.82 -6.69
CA LEU A 16 10.18 -22.22 -6.38
C LEU A 16 11.63 -22.50 -5.98
N THR A 17 12.58 -21.86 -6.64
CA THR A 17 14.00 -22.00 -6.34
C THR A 17 14.32 -21.42 -4.96
N ALA A 18 13.76 -20.26 -4.62
CA ALA A 18 13.89 -19.66 -3.29
C ALA A 18 13.26 -20.52 -2.17
N ASP A 19 12.10 -21.12 -2.41
CA ASP A 19 11.48 -22.03 -1.43
C ASP A 19 12.30 -23.31 -1.26
N LYS A 20 12.90 -23.82 -2.35
CA LYS A 20 13.80 -24.99 -2.30
C LYS A 20 15.06 -24.69 -1.50
N THR A 21 15.68 -23.52 -1.66
CA THR A 21 16.87 -23.13 -0.89
C THR A 21 16.54 -22.98 0.59
N LEU A 22 15.45 -22.29 0.94
CA LEU A 22 15.00 -22.18 2.32
C LEU A 22 14.72 -23.56 2.95
N GLY A 23 14.04 -24.45 2.21
CA GLY A 23 13.77 -25.82 2.66
C GLY A 23 15.04 -26.67 2.82
N LYS A 24 16.13 -26.34 2.10
CA LYS A 24 17.44 -26.97 2.29
C LYS A 24 18.08 -26.50 3.60
N VAL A 25 18.11 -25.18 3.85
CA VAL A 25 18.70 -24.59 5.07
C VAL A 25 18.00 -25.12 6.33
N VAL A 26 16.66 -25.15 6.34
CA VAL A 26 15.87 -25.69 7.47
C VAL A 26 16.19 -27.17 7.74
N ARG A 27 16.42 -27.94 6.68
CA ARG A 27 16.78 -29.36 6.80
C ARG A 27 18.18 -29.52 7.37
N GLU A 28 19.15 -28.74 6.91
CA GLU A 28 20.52 -28.74 7.43
C GLU A 28 20.55 -28.37 8.93
N ILE A 29 19.79 -27.36 9.36
CA ILE A 29 19.62 -27.02 10.79
C ILE A 29 19.08 -28.22 11.57
N ARG A 30 18.03 -28.86 11.07
CA ARG A 30 17.41 -30.02 11.73
C ARG A 30 18.39 -31.19 11.85
N GLU A 31 19.15 -31.47 10.80
CA GLU A 31 20.15 -32.53 10.77
C GLU A 31 21.30 -32.25 11.73
N ALA A 32 21.82 -31.02 11.75
CA ALA A 32 22.87 -30.60 12.67
C ALA A 32 22.44 -30.69 14.14
N ARG A 33 21.21 -30.25 14.46
CA ARG A 33 20.62 -30.40 15.82
C ARG A 33 20.53 -31.86 16.24
N LYS A 34 20.02 -32.73 15.36
CA LYS A 34 19.94 -34.18 15.63
C LYS A 34 21.31 -34.79 15.89
N MET A 35 22.33 -34.37 15.14
CA MET A 35 23.71 -34.85 15.33
C MET A 35 24.28 -34.39 16.68
N LYS A 36 24.05 -33.12 17.05
CA LYS A 36 24.45 -32.57 18.35
C LYS A 36 23.78 -33.32 19.50
N ASP A 37 22.49 -33.59 19.41
CA ASP A 37 21.74 -34.34 20.44
C ASP A 37 22.28 -35.77 20.58
N THR A 38 22.68 -36.39 19.47
CA THR A 38 23.29 -37.72 19.47
C THR A 38 24.64 -37.73 20.18
N LEU A 39 25.48 -36.71 19.96
CA LEU A 39 26.76 -36.54 20.66
C LEU A 39 26.57 -36.32 22.16
N ALA A 40 25.59 -35.49 22.55
CA ALA A 40 25.24 -35.28 23.95
C ALA A 40 24.78 -36.58 24.64
N GLY A 41 23.95 -37.38 23.94
CA GLY A 41 23.53 -38.70 24.40
C GLY A 41 24.70 -39.67 24.57
N LEU A 42 25.63 -39.69 23.61
CA LEU A 42 26.87 -40.48 23.65
C LEU A 42 27.74 -40.12 24.86
N LYS A 43 27.92 -38.82 25.11
CA LYS A 43 28.68 -38.31 26.27
C LYS A 43 28.06 -38.78 27.59
N LYS A 44 26.73 -38.65 27.72
CA LYS A 44 25.99 -39.10 28.91
C LYS A 44 26.09 -40.61 29.13
N LEU A 45 25.90 -41.41 28.06
CA LEU A 45 26.02 -42.87 28.13
C LEU A 45 27.41 -43.31 28.58
N ARG A 46 28.45 -42.63 28.11
CA ARG A 46 29.81 -42.92 28.51
C ARG A 46 30.05 -42.58 29.98
N ALA A 47 29.59 -41.43 30.45
CA ALA A 47 29.68 -41.05 31.87
C ALA A 47 29.05 -42.12 32.77
N ILE A 48 27.81 -42.53 32.47
CA ILE A 48 27.11 -43.59 33.22
C ILE A 48 27.90 -44.91 33.24
N ARG A 49 28.49 -45.31 32.10
CA ARG A 49 29.29 -46.54 32.01
C ARG A 49 30.61 -46.43 32.77
N SER A 50 31.23 -45.26 32.77
CA SER A 50 32.45 -44.98 33.55
C SER A 50 32.15 -45.09 35.03
N ASP A 51 31.11 -44.40 35.52
CA ASP A 51 30.69 -44.42 36.92
C ASP A 51 30.29 -45.84 37.36
N ALA A 52 29.59 -46.58 36.51
CA ALA A 52 29.19 -47.96 36.81
C ALA A 52 30.39 -48.93 36.91
N ALA A 53 31.48 -48.66 36.18
CA ALA A 53 32.70 -49.46 36.23
C ALA A 53 33.57 -49.09 37.44
N GLU A 54 33.65 -47.81 37.77
CA GLU A 54 34.32 -47.31 38.97
C GLU A 54 33.68 -47.88 40.25
N ASN A 55 32.34 -47.90 40.29
CA ASN A 55 31.58 -48.55 41.38
C ASN A 55 31.82 -50.07 41.48
N ARG A 56 32.33 -50.72 40.42
CA ARG A 56 32.74 -52.14 40.43
C ARG A 56 34.24 -52.33 40.73
N GLY A 57 34.96 -51.25 41.04
CA GLY A 57 36.40 -51.26 41.31
C GLY A 57 37.28 -51.34 40.06
N GLN A 58 36.72 -51.14 38.85
CA GLN A 58 37.52 -51.04 37.63
C GLN A 58 38.01 -49.61 37.44
N LEU A 59 39.32 -49.43 37.31
CA LEU A 59 39.96 -48.14 37.08
C LEU A 59 40.38 -48.01 35.62
N PHE A 60 39.88 -46.97 34.96
CA PHE A 60 40.36 -46.56 33.63
C PHE A 60 41.27 -45.34 33.77
N PRO A 61 42.27 -45.17 32.89
CA PRO A 61 43.07 -43.95 32.88
C PRO A 61 42.19 -42.73 32.57
N SER A 62 42.23 -41.70 33.42
CA SER A 62 41.44 -40.47 33.26
C SER A 62 41.66 -39.79 31.90
N SER A 63 42.86 -39.91 31.32
CA SER A 63 43.20 -39.31 30.03
C SER A 63 42.31 -39.78 28.88
N VAL A 64 41.81 -41.03 28.93
CA VAL A 64 40.94 -41.58 27.88
C VAL A 64 39.55 -40.96 27.94
N GLY A 65 39.06 -40.65 29.14
CA GLY A 65 37.82 -39.92 29.39
C GLY A 65 37.91 -38.47 28.94
N GLU A 66 38.98 -37.79 29.35
CA GLU A 66 39.26 -36.39 29.01
C GLU A 66 39.35 -36.19 27.49
N HIS A 67 40.14 -37.01 26.79
CA HIS A 67 40.30 -36.89 25.34
C HIS A 67 38.98 -37.10 24.58
N PHE A 68 38.12 -38.00 25.04
CA PHE A 68 36.80 -38.17 24.42
C PHE A 68 35.88 -37.01 24.71
N ASN A 69 35.86 -36.52 25.95
CA ASN A 69 35.04 -35.37 26.32
C ASN A 69 35.46 -34.15 25.50
N SER A 70 36.75 -33.85 25.44
CA SER A 70 37.31 -32.77 24.61
C SER A 70 36.88 -32.92 23.15
N LYS A 71 37.14 -34.07 22.50
CA LYS A 71 36.73 -34.26 21.10
C LYS A 71 35.22 -34.16 20.87
N THR A 72 34.42 -34.64 21.82
CA THR A 72 32.96 -34.56 21.71
C THR A 72 32.48 -33.13 21.88
N ASP A 73 33.11 -32.37 22.78
CA ASP A 73 32.85 -30.96 23.02
C ASP A 73 33.23 -30.12 21.79
N ASP A 74 34.41 -30.34 21.22
CA ASP A 74 34.85 -29.68 19.97
C ASP A 74 33.84 -29.91 18.82
N LEU A 75 33.36 -31.15 18.66
CA LEU A 75 32.35 -31.47 17.62
C LEU A 75 31.00 -30.83 17.92
N MET A 76 30.56 -30.80 19.17
CA MET A 76 29.31 -30.14 19.56
C MET A 76 29.40 -28.62 19.37
N GLU A 77 30.56 -28.02 19.62
CA GLU A 77 30.84 -26.60 19.39
C GLU A 77 30.77 -26.27 17.89
N LEU A 78 31.48 -27.03 17.04
CA LEU A 78 31.39 -26.86 15.58
C LEU A 78 29.95 -26.96 15.06
N LEU A 79 29.16 -27.93 15.56
CA LEU A 79 27.75 -28.05 15.20
C LEU A 79 26.93 -26.86 15.70
N THR A 80 27.24 -26.29 16.87
CA THR A 80 26.55 -25.08 17.34
C THR A 80 26.84 -23.88 16.47
N GLU A 81 28.09 -23.68 16.05
CA GLU A 81 28.48 -22.61 15.14
C GLU A 81 27.77 -22.76 13.79
N GLN A 82 27.71 -23.99 13.26
CA GLN A 82 27.00 -24.28 12.02
C GLN A 82 25.50 -24.00 12.14
N ILE A 83 24.85 -24.42 13.23
CA ILE A 83 23.43 -24.14 13.47
C ILE A 83 23.19 -22.63 13.48
N VAL A 84 24.01 -21.86 14.21
CA VAL A 84 23.86 -20.40 14.31
C VAL A 84 24.06 -19.73 12.95
N ALA A 85 25.03 -20.19 12.15
CA ALA A 85 25.26 -19.67 10.81
C ALA A 85 24.05 -19.94 9.89
N CYS A 86 23.53 -21.16 9.88
CA CYS A 86 22.36 -21.52 9.09
C CYS A 86 21.08 -20.80 9.57
N GLU A 87 20.90 -20.58 10.88
CA GLU A 87 19.76 -19.81 11.42
C GLU A 87 19.79 -18.35 10.97
N LYS A 88 20.98 -17.74 10.90
CA LYS A 88 21.14 -16.39 10.34
C LYS A 88 20.78 -16.35 8.85
N GLU A 89 21.23 -17.34 8.08
CA GLU A 89 20.88 -17.48 6.67
C GLU A 89 19.36 -17.66 6.48
N GLU A 90 18.74 -18.54 7.27
CA GLU A 90 17.28 -18.75 7.25
C GLU A 90 16.52 -17.46 7.54
N ALA A 91 16.97 -16.68 8.54
CA ALA A 91 16.36 -15.40 8.89
C ALA A 91 16.47 -14.38 7.74
N ALA A 92 17.65 -14.26 7.12
CA ALA A 92 17.87 -13.38 5.97
C ALA A 92 16.99 -13.75 4.76
N LEU A 93 16.88 -15.04 4.45
CA LEU A 93 16.03 -15.53 3.36
C LEU A 93 14.54 -15.24 3.63
N LYS A 94 14.08 -15.39 4.88
CA LYS A 94 12.69 -15.07 5.25
C LYS A 94 12.38 -13.59 5.14
N THR A 95 13.31 -12.71 5.55
CA THR A 95 13.11 -11.25 5.42
C THR A 95 13.03 -10.83 3.96
N GLU A 96 13.91 -11.37 3.10
CA GLU A 96 13.88 -11.08 1.66
C GLU A 96 12.57 -11.56 1.02
N GLN A 97 12.09 -12.76 1.39
CA GLN A 97 10.82 -13.28 0.88
C GLN A 97 9.63 -12.43 1.34
N ALA A 98 9.63 -11.93 2.58
CA ALA A 98 8.59 -11.05 3.10
C ALA A 98 8.57 -9.71 2.38
N GLU A 99 9.73 -9.06 2.20
CA GLU A 99 9.84 -7.81 1.45
C GLU A 99 9.41 -7.95 -0.01
N ALA A 100 9.76 -9.07 -0.65
CA ALA A 100 9.33 -9.35 -2.02
C ALA A 100 7.80 -9.48 -2.13
N ARG A 101 7.16 -10.14 -1.15
CA ARG A 101 5.70 -10.25 -1.08
C ARG A 101 5.04 -8.89 -0.86
N GLU A 102 5.57 -8.08 0.05
CA GLU A 102 5.06 -6.74 0.33
C GLU A 102 5.16 -5.83 -0.91
N LYS A 103 6.29 -5.86 -1.62
CA LYS A 103 6.45 -5.13 -2.89
C LYS A 103 5.44 -5.57 -3.95
N GLU A 104 5.17 -6.87 -4.07
CA GLU A 104 4.17 -7.41 -5.00
C GLU A 104 2.75 -6.94 -4.64
N GLU A 105 2.38 -6.97 -3.35
CA GLU A 105 1.08 -6.49 -2.89
C GLU A 105 0.91 -4.98 -3.08
N ASN A 106 1.93 -4.19 -2.77
CA ASN A 106 1.91 -2.74 -2.99
C ASN A 106 1.81 -2.39 -4.48
N ALA A 107 2.52 -3.11 -5.35
CA ALA A 107 2.41 -2.93 -6.79
C ALA A 107 1.00 -3.27 -7.31
N LYS A 108 0.36 -4.33 -6.79
CA LYS A 108 -1.02 -4.67 -7.14
C LYS A 108 -2.01 -3.60 -6.69
N ARG A 109 -1.87 -3.10 -5.45
CA ARG A 109 -2.71 -2.01 -4.93
C ARG A 109 -2.56 -0.74 -5.74
N GLN A 110 -1.34 -0.41 -6.16
CA GLN A 110 -1.07 0.77 -6.98
C GLN A 110 -1.74 0.65 -8.35
N ARG A 111 -1.62 -0.51 -9.01
CA ARG A 111 -2.31 -0.77 -10.29
C ARG A 111 -3.83 -0.68 -10.17
N GLN A 112 -4.41 -1.21 -9.10
CA GLN A 112 -5.85 -1.12 -8.86
C GLN A 112 -6.30 0.34 -8.71
N LYS A 113 -5.56 1.16 -7.96
CA LYS A 113 -5.85 2.59 -7.85
C LYS A 113 -5.74 3.31 -9.20
N GLU A 114 -4.71 3.00 -9.98
CA GLU A 114 -4.54 3.59 -11.31
C GLU A 114 -5.67 3.18 -12.26
N GLU A 115 -6.12 1.92 -12.21
CA GLU A 115 -7.27 1.44 -12.98
C GLU A 115 -8.58 2.10 -12.53
N GLU A 116 -8.80 2.28 -11.22
CA GLU A 116 -9.95 3.00 -10.68
C GLU A 116 -9.96 4.48 -11.08
N GLU A 117 -8.80 5.15 -11.01
CA GLU A 117 -8.64 6.54 -11.43
C GLU A 117 -8.87 6.70 -12.95
N GLN A 118 -8.33 5.79 -13.76
CA GLN A 118 -8.57 5.76 -15.21
C GLN A 118 -10.04 5.54 -15.53
N GLY A 119 -10.70 4.59 -14.88
CA GLY A 119 -12.14 4.34 -15.06
C GLY A 119 -12.98 5.55 -14.68
N LEU A 120 -12.65 6.23 -13.57
CA LEU A 120 -13.32 7.47 -13.17
C LEU A 120 -13.12 8.57 -14.22
N GLN A 121 -11.91 8.70 -14.77
CA GLN A 121 -11.60 9.69 -15.79
C GLN A 121 -12.34 9.41 -17.10
N GLU A 122 -12.46 8.14 -17.50
CA GLU A 122 -13.25 7.70 -18.66
C GLU A 122 -14.74 8.01 -18.45
N ASP A 123 -15.29 7.71 -17.27
CA ASP A 123 -16.67 8.02 -16.91
C ASP A 123 -16.95 9.53 -16.95
N LEU A 124 -16.07 10.34 -16.35
CA LEU A 124 -16.17 11.81 -16.39
C LEU A 124 -16.11 12.34 -17.82
N THR A 125 -15.20 11.80 -18.64
CA THR A 125 -15.07 12.17 -20.06
C THR A 125 -16.31 11.80 -20.85
N SER A 126 -16.93 10.66 -20.56
CA SER A 126 -18.16 10.22 -21.22
C SER A 126 -19.37 11.07 -20.82
N LEU A 127 -19.48 11.44 -19.55
CA LEU A 127 -20.61 12.21 -19.00
C LEU A 127 -20.54 13.71 -19.35
N PHE A 128 -19.34 14.31 -19.27
CA PHE A 128 -19.14 15.76 -19.38
C PHE A 128 -18.37 16.18 -20.62
N GLY A 129 -17.94 15.22 -21.44
CA GLY A 129 -17.06 15.47 -22.58
C GLY A 129 -15.59 15.58 -22.17
N GLN A 130 -14.71 15.65 -23.15
CA GLN A 130 -13.28 15.83 -22.89
C GLN A 130 -13.04 17.20 -22.26
N GLU A 131 -12.28 17.23 -21.16
CA GLU A 131 -11.84 18.48 -20.54
C GLU A 131 -10.91 19.21 -21.51
N VAL A 132 -11.48 20.14 -22.29
CA VAL A 132 -10.72 20.98 -23.20
C VAL A 132 -10.09 22.07 -22.36
N MET A 133 -8.79 21.94 -22.10
CA MET A 133 -7.98 23.04 -21.60
C MET A 133 -8.01 24.14 -22.67
N TYR A 134 -8.82 25.17 -22.49
CA TYR A 134 -8.84 26.34 -23.37
C TYR A 134 -7.52 27.10 -23.20
N TYR A 135 -6.48 26.68 -23.93
CA TYR A 135 -5.29 27.50 -24.11
C TYR A 135 -5.74 28.82 -24.71
N ASN A 136 -5.56 29.94 -23.96
CA ASN A 136 -5.64 31.40 -24.21
C ASN A 136 -6.11 32.03 -25.55
N ASN A 137 -6.57 31.26 -26.53
CA ASN A 137 -7.00 31.64 -27.88
C ASN A 137 -8.45 31.21 -28.15
N SER A 138 -9.17 30.67 -27.17
CA SER A 138 -10.60 30.37 -27.31
C SER A 138 -11.41 31.65 -27.15
N SER A 139 -12.31 31.93 -28.10
CA SER A 139 -13.21 33.11 -28.07
C SER A 139 -14.10 33.16 -26.81
N MET A 140 -14.15 32.08 -26.03
CA MET A 140 -14.93 31.93 -24.81
C MET A 140 -14.20 32.34 -23.53
N VAL A 141 -12.87 32.54 -23.56
CA VAL A 141 -12.08 32.91 -22.37
C VAL A 141 -12.62 34.17 -21.67
N PRO A 142 -13.00 35.26 -22.39
CA PRO A 142 -13.58 36.43 -21.72
C PRO A 142 -14.92 36.13 -21.02
N PHE A 143 -15.71 35.22 -21.56
CA PHE A 143 -16.99 34.81 -20.97
C PHE A 143 -16.74 33.98 -19.71
N GLU A 144 -15.87 32.97 -19.78
CA GLU A 144 -15.51 32.16 -18.60
C GLU A 144 -14.92 33.02 -17.48
N GLN A 145 -14.01 33.93 -17.80
CA GLN A 145 -13.45 34.87 -16.83
C GLN A 145 -14.53 35.74 -16.19
N PHE A 146 -15.53 36.19 -16.96
CA PHE A 146 -16.64 36.97 -16.43
C PHE A 146 -17.52 36.19 -15.44
N TYR A 147 -17.80 34.91 -15.69
CA TYR A 147 -18.61 34.11 -14.75
C TYR A 147 -17.81 33.55 -13.57
N GLN A 148 -16.49 33.33 -13.74
CA GLN A 148 -15.61 32.82 -12.69
C GLN A 148 -14.94 33.92 -11.85
N GLN A 149 -15.06 35.20 -12.21
CA GLN A 149 -14.39 36.31 -11.51
C GLN A 149 -14.63 36.32 -10.00
N ALA A 150 -15.84 35.92 -9.55
CA ALA A 150 -16.19 35.86 -8.13
C ALA A 150 -15.44 34.73 -7.39
N CYS A 151 -15.08 33.66 -8.08
CA CYS A 151 -14.32 32.54 -7.51
C CYS A 151 -12.82 32.86 -7.42
N LEU A 152 -12.33 33.73 -8.31
CA LEU A 152 -10.90 34.02 -8.46
C LEU A 152 -10.47 35.33 -7.77
N ASN A 153 -11.39 36.26 -7.52
CA ASN A 153 -11.11 37.57 -6.94
C ASN A 153 -12.18 37.99 -5.92
N LEU A 154 -11.76 38.17 -4.66
CA LEU A 154 -12.63 38.63 -3.57
C LEU A 154 -13.29 39.98 -3.86
N HIS A 155 -12.59 40.90 -4.52
CA HIS A 155 -13.16 42.20 -4.87
C HIS A 155 -14.30 42.07 -5.87
N SER A 156 -14.14 41.20 -6.88
CA SER A 156 -15.20 40.89 -7.84
C SER A 156 -16.40 40.22 -7.15
N LEU A 157 -16.17 39.30 -6.22
CA LEU A 157 -17.24 38.71 -5.41
C LEU A 157 -18.04 39.77 -4.64
N LEU A 158 -17.34 40.65 -3.92
CA LEU A 158 -17.98 41.72 -3.15
C LEU A 158 -18.75 42.71 -4.04
N ALA A 159 -18.19 43.09 -5.19
CA ALA A 159 -18.83 43.99 -6.13
C ALA A 159 -20.09 43.38 -6.76
N ILE A 160 -20.04 42.11 -7.18
CA ILE A 160 -21.21 41.39 -7.70
C ILE A 160 -22.29 41.31 -6.63
N ARG A 161 -21.90 40.95 -5.40
CA ARG A 161 -22.84 40.84 -4.28
C ARG A 161 -23.50 42.19 -3.98
N GLN A 162 -22.71 43.26 -3.90
CA GLN A 162 -23.22 44.62 -3.67
C GLN A 162 -24.17 45.05 -4.79
N THR A 163 -23.88 44.68 -6.04
CA THR A 163 -24.75 44.95 -7.19
C THR A 163 -26.08 44.21 -7.04
N TRP A 164 -26.07 42.94 -6.63
CA TRP A 164 -27.30 42.18 -6.39
C TRP A 164 -28.10 42.76 -5.22
N ASP A 165 -27.42 43.14 -4.14
CA ASP A 165 -28.05 43.75 -2.97
C ASP A 165 -28.72 45.09 -3.32
N SER A 166 -28.23 45.82 -4.33
CA SER A 166 -28.85 47.07 -4.79
C SER A 166 -30.29 46.92 -5.31
N PHE A 167 -30.66 45.71 -5.77
CA PHE A 167 -32.02 45.39 -6.23
C PHE A 167 -32.95 44.90 -5.12
N LEU A 168 -32.44 44.69 -3.91
CA LEU A 168 -33.22 44.23 -2.75
C LEU A 168 -33.62 45.37 -1.81
N VAL A 169 -33.14 46.59 -2.07
CA VAL A 169 -33.33 47.77 -1.20
C VAL A 169 -34.56 48.57 -1.66
N PRO A 170 -35.36 49.16 -0.73
CA PRO A 170 -36.53 49.95 -1.09
C PRO A 170 -36.22 51.17 -1.96
N GLU A 171 -37.21 51.54 -2.78
CA GLU A 171 -37.18 52.74 -3.61
C GLU A 171 -36.89 54.00 -2.78
N GLY A 172 -36.03 54.87 -3.31
CA GLY A 172 -35.62 56.12 -2.66
C GLY A 172 -34.37 56.02 -1.78
N THR A 173 -33.81 54.82 -1.60
CA THR A 173 -32.52 54.67 -0.90
C THR A 173 -31.36 54.99 -1.84
N PRO A 174 -30.35 55.80 -1.44
CA PRO A 174 -29.18 56.09 -2.27
C PRO A 174 -28.45 54.82 -2.70
N GLY A 175 -28.27 54.64 -4.01
CA GLY A 175 -27.62 53.45 -4.58
C GLY A 175 -28.55 52.24 -4.79
N SER A 176 -29.85 52.39 -4.56
CA SER A 176 -30.84 51.40 -5.03
C SER A 176 -30.89 51.39 -6.56
N SER A 177 -31.06 50.20 -7.12
CA SER A 177 -31.31 49.98 -8.54
C SER A 177 -32.54 49.11 -8.69
N GLN A 178 -33.33 49.34 -9.74
CA GLN A 178 -34.46 48.49 -10.09
C GLN A 178 -34.28 47.95 -11.48
N VAL A 179 -34.76 46.73 -11.72
CA VAL A 179 -34.87 46.21 -13.08
C VAL A 179 -35.81 47.16 -13.84
N PRO A 180 -35.39 47.74 -14.97
CA PRO A 180 -36.22 48.68 -15.70
C PRO A 180 -37.58 48.09 -16.06
N ASP A 181 -38.64 48.87 -15.88
CA ASP A 181 -39.98 48.49 -16.30
C ASP A 181 -39.98 48.16 -17.81
N GLY A 182 -40.45 46.96 -18.15
CA GLY A 182 -40.49 46.48 -19.54
C GLY A 182 -39.24 45.74 -20.05
N TRP A 183 -38.20 45.54 -19.23
CA TRP A 183 -37.03 44.74 -19.64
C TRP A 183 -37.33 43.24 -19.76
N VAL A 184 -38.27 42.76 -18.95
CA VAL A 184 -38.78 41.38 -19.02
C VAL A 184 -40.30 41.49 -19.09
N GLU A 185 -40.86 41.30 -20.28
CA GLU A 185 -42.31 41.15 -20.44
C GLU A 185 -42.68 39.75 -19.95
N PRO A 186 -43.46 39.61 -18.86
CA PRO A 186 -43.85 38.30 -18.37
C PRO A 186 -44.72 37.61 -19.43
N GLU A 187 -44.47 36.32 -19.67
CA GLU A 187 -45.36 35.54 -20.53
C GLU A 187 -46.78 35.55 -19.97
N PRO A 188 -47.80 35.51 -20.85
CA PRO A 188 -49.18 35.40 -20.41
C PRO A 188 -49.35 34.13 -19.55
N PRO A 189 -50.22 34.18 -18.53
CA PRO A 189 -50.36 33.08 -17.59
C PRO A 189 -50.75 31.80 -18.33
N SER A 190 -50.01 30.72 -18.05
CA SER A 190 -50.17 29.41 -18.69
C SER A 190 -51.51 28.72 -18.40
N SER A 191 -52.26 29.22 -17.40
CA SER A 191 -53.60 28.75 -17.09
C SER A 191 -54.43 29.83 -16.40
N THR A 192 -55.75 29.63 -16.39
CA THR A 192 -56.70 30.49 -15.69
C THR A 192 -56.44 30.54 -14.18
N THR A 193 -55.99 29.43 -13.58
CA THR A 193 -55.62 29.37 -12.16
C THR A 193 -54.42 30.26 -11.86
N TRP A 194 -53.38 30.20 -12.70
CA TRP A 194 -52.19 31.05 -12.58
C TRP A 194 -52.50 32.53 -12.82
N ALA A 195 -53.44 32.82 -13.73
CA ALA A 195 -53.90 34.19 -13.98
C ALA A 195 -54.51 34.84 -12.73
N THR A 196 -55.20 34.08 -11.86
CA THR A 196 -55.78 34.64 -10.62
C THR A 196 -54.76 35.03 -9.56
N ALA A 197 -53.50 34.56 -9.67
CA ALA A 197 -52.44 34.84 -8.70
C ALA A 197 -51.64 36.10 -9.01
N LEU A 198 -51.74 36.65 -10.22
CA LEU A 198 -51.10 37.89 -10.61
C LEU A 198 -51.89 39.07 -10.03
N LYS A 199 -51.32 39.74 -9.02
CA LYS A 199 -51.89 41.00 -8.52
C LYS A 199 -51.65 42.09 -9.55
N THR A 200 -52.70 42.81 -9.94
CA THR A 200 -52.58 44.09 -10.62
C THR A 200 -51.95 45.09 -9.65
N SER A 201 -50.64 45.31 -9.75
CA SER A 201 -49.94 46.42 -9.07
C SER A 201 -50.19 47.72 -9.81
#